data_AF-A0A2H5EWX4-F1
#
_entry.id   AF-A0A2H5EWX4-F1
#
_cell.length_a   1.000
_cell.length_b   1.000
_cell.length_c   1.000
_cell.angle_alpha   90.00
_cell.angle_beta   90.00
_cell.angle_gamma   90.00
#
_symmetry.space_group_name_H-M   'P 1'
#
loop_
_entity.id
_entity.type
_entity.pdbx_description
1 polymer ?
#
loop_
_entity_poly.entity_id
_entity_poly.type
_entity_poly.pdbx_seq_one_letter_code
_entity_poly.pdbx_strand_id
1 'polypeptide(L)'
;MPALRRDYEAQVRALTDRAEALRAEGKDPEAIARLLHAERLALSARFKALTPQAIRAQIEARTRATYGNPDGPGIDDLRAAGKSWEQIILGACRPGRFPPWE
;
A
#
# COMPACT_ATOMS: atom_id res chain seq x y z
N MET A 1 9.88 -5.10 15.64
CA MET A 1 8.90 -4.09 16.11
C MET A 1 7.47 -4.48 15.76
N PRO A 2 6.82 -5.32 16.58
CA PRO A 2 5.46 -5.81 16.29
C PRO A 2 4.36 -4.73 16.35
N ALA A 3 4.50 -3.76 17.27
CA ALA A 3 3.51 -2.68 17.45
C ALA A 3 3.42 -1.76 16.22
N LEU A 4 4.54 -1.18 15.79
CA LEU A 4 4.60 -0.33 14.60
C LEU A 4 4.04 -1.06 13.37
N ARG A 5 4.36 -2.36 13.20
CA ARG A 5 3.83 -3.14 12.09
C ARG A 5 2.31 -3.31 12.19
N ARG A 6 1.78 -3.64 13.37
CA ARG A 6 0.33 -3.75 13.58
C ARG A 6 -0.40 -2.44 13.28
N ASP A 7 0.16 -1.31 13.70
CA ASP A 7 -0.46 0.02 13.48
C ASP A 7 -0.51 0.37 12.00
N TYR A 8 0.52 0.00 11.23
CA TYR A 8 0.50 0.10 9.77
C TYR A 8 -0.59 -0.77 9.16
N GLU A 9 -0.67 -2.04 9.55
CA GLU A 9 -1.66 -2.97 9.01
C GLU A 9 -3.08 -2.52 9.31
N ALA A 10 -3.34 -2.00 10.52
CA ALA A 10 -4.62 -1.44 10.90
C ALA A 10 -5.00 -0.24 10.01
N GLN A 11 -4.08 0.72 9.82
CA GLN A 11 -4.34 1.89 8.96
C GLN A 11 -4.53 1.51 7.50
N VAL A 12 -3.79 0.54 6.98
CA VAL A 12 -3.98 0.04 5.62
C VAL A 12 -5.34 -0.63 5.45
N ARG A 13 -5.80 -1.41 6.45
CA ARG A 13 -7.13 -2.04 6.41
C ARG A 13 -8.25 -1.01 6.52
N ALA A 14 -8.06 0.07 7.28
CA ALA A 14 -9.02 1.16 7.40
C ALA A 14 -9.25 1.92 6.07
N LEU A 15 -8.37 1.76 5.07
CA LEU A 15 -8.63 2.27 3.73
C LEU A 15 -9.85 1.61 3.07
N THR A 16 -10.29 0.44 3.53
CA THR A 16 -11.55 -0.17 3.08
C THR A 16 -12.74 0.71 3.44
N ASP A 17 -12.81 1.21 4.68
CA ASP A 17 -13.88 2.11 5.10
C ASP A 17 -13.82 3.42 4.31
N ARG A 18 -12.61 3.91 4.01
CA ARG A 18 -12.43 5.07 3.13
C ARG A 18 -12.93 4.82 1.72
N ALA A 19 -12.69 3.63 1.16
CA ALA A 19 -13.19 3.23 -0.15
C ALA A 19 -14.72 3.26 -0.20
N GLU A 20 -15.39 2.69 0.81
CA GLU A 20 -16.85 2.69 0.91
C GLU A 20 -17.41 4.12 1.04
N ALA A 21 -16.78 4.98 1.84
CA ALA A 21 -17.18 6.37 1.95
C ALA A 21 -17.07 7.10 0.59
N LEU A 22 -15.97 6.92 -0.14
CA LEU A 22 -15.78 7.53 -1.46
C LEU A 22 -16.79 7.00 -2.50
N ARG A 23 -17.19 5.73 -2.40
CA ARG A 23 -18.27 5.16 -3.24
C ARG A 23 -19.62 5.78 -2.89
N ALA A 24 -19.93 5.96 -1.62
CA ALA A 24 -21.16 6.62 -1.17
C ALA A 24 -21.21 8.11 -1.57
N GLU A 25 -20.05 8.78 -1.67
CA GLU A 25 -19.90 10.11 -2.25
C GLU A 25 -20.12 10.14 -3.78
N GLY A 26 -20.28 8.98 -4.44
CA GLY A 26 -20.53 8.87 -5.88
C GLY A 26 -19.28 9.01 -6.75
N LYS A 27 -18.08 8.85 -6.18
CA LYS A 27 -16.84 8.85 -6.99
C LYS A 27 -16.75 7.61 -7.86
N ASP A 28 -16.18 7.79 -9.05
CA ASP A 28 -15.91 6.69 -9.95
C ASP A 28 -14.73 5.82 -9.47
N PRO A 29 -14.63 4.56 -9.93
CA PRO A 29 -13.57 3.66 -9.49
C PRO A 29 -12.14 4.14 -9.77
N GLU A 30 -11.89 4.91 -10.84
CA GLU A 30 -10.55 5.42 -11.13
C GLU A 30 -10.13 6.46 -10.09
N ALA A 31 -11.01 7.43 -9.80
CA ALA A 31 -10.77 8.44 -8.79
C ALA A 31 -10.51 7.80 -7.41
N ILE A 32 -11.30 6.79 -7.03
CA ILE A 32 -11.12 6.05 -5.78
C ILE A 32 -9.77 5.33 -5.77
N ALA A 33 -9.42 4.63 -6.85
CA ALA A 33 -8.16 3.90 -6.96
C ALA A 33 -6.93 4.82 -6.83
N ARG A 34 -6.95 5.98 -7.51
CA ARG A 34 -5.87 6.98 -7.43
C ARG A 34 -5.71 7.54 -6.03
N LEU A 35 -6.81 7.91 -5.37
CA LEU A 35 -6.80 8.44 -4.01
C LEU A 35 -6.26 7.40 -3.01
N LEU A 36 -6.84 6.21 -2.98
CA LEU A 36 -6.45 5.17 -2.01
C LEU A 36 -5.02 4.67 -2.24
N HIS A 37 -4.57 4.60 -3.51
CA HIS A 37 -3.18 4.24 -3.78
C HIS A 37 -2.21 5.30 -3.26
N ALA A 38 -2.51 6.59 -3.48
CA ALA A 38 -1.70 7.69 -2.93
C ALA A 38 -1.68 7.68 -1.39
N GLU A 39 -2.84 7.49 -0.75
CA GLU A 39 -2.94 7.36 0.72
C GLU A 39 -2.11 6.18 1.23
N ARG A 40 -2.17 5.02 0.55
CA ARG A 40 -1.37 3.84 0.88
C ARG A 40 0.13 4.09 0.75
N LEU A 41 0.58 4.82 -0.28
CA LEU A 41 1.98 5.19 -0.44
C LEU A 41 2.43 6.13 0.68
N ALA A 42 1.61 7.13 1.04
CA ALA A 42 1.89 8.04 2.14
C ALA A 42 2.03 7.30 3.49
N LEU A 43 1.12 6.36 3.78
CA LEU A 43 1.24 5.48 4.95
C LEU A 43 2.55 4.70 4.90
N SER A 44 2.87 4.09 3.77
CA SER A 44 4.08 3.28 3.63
C SER A 44 5.36 4.12 3.82
N ALA A 45 5.41 5.34 3.28
CA ALA A 45 6.51 6.28 3.47
C ALA A 45 6.70 6.68 4.94
N ARG A 46 5.60 7.09 5.61
CA ARG A 46 5.62 7.44 7.04
C ARG A 46 6.14 6.28 7.90
N PHE A 47 5.67 5.07 7.66
CA PHE A 47 6.09 3.90 8.42
C PHE A 47 7.53 3.48 8.10
N LYS A 48 7.98 3.58 6.84
CA LYS A 48 9.39 3.38 6.45
C LYS A 48 10.32 4.36 7.19
N ALA A 49 9.90 5.62 7.40
CA ALA A 49 10.69 6.60 8.16
C ALA A 49 10.85 6.25 9.65
N LEU A 50 9.87 5.55 10.23
CA LEU A 50 9.91 5.07 11.62
C LEU A 50 10.57 3.69 11.78
N THR A 51 10.81 2.98 10.67
CA THR A 51 11.36 1.63 10.67
C THR A 51 12.89 1.70 10.73
N PRO A 52 13.57 0.95 11.62
CA PRO A 52 15.03 0.88 11.67
C PRO A 52 15.65 0.54 10.31
N GLN A 53 16.79 1.17 9.98
CA GLN A 53 17.43 1.06 8.67
C GLN A 53 17.66 -0.39 8.22
N ALA A 54 18.14 -1.26 9.11
CA ALA A 54 18.39 -2.67 8.80
C ALA A 54 17.13 -3.40 8.31
N ILE A 55 15.97 -3.12 8.93
CA ILE A 55 14.68 -3.71 8.54
C ILE A 55 14.17 -3.05 7.27
N ARG A 56 14.30 -1.73 7.15
CA ARG A 56 13.92 -0.97 5.95
C ARG A 56 14.65 -1.50 4.70
N ALA A 57 15.95 -1.78 4.80
CA ALA A 57 16.75 -2.32 3.71
C ALA A 57 16.23 -3.71 3.25
N GLN A 58 15.80 -4.57 4.16
CA GLN A 58 15.20 -5.87 3.81
C GLN A 58 13.87 -5.69 3.05
N ILE A 59 13.04 -4.75 3.49
CA ILE A 59 11.77 -4.41 2.82
C ILE A 59 12.04 -3.89 1.40
N GLU A 60 12.98 -2.97 1.25
CA GLU A 60 13.36 -2.38 -0.04
C GLU A 60 13.97 -3.44 -0.98
N ALA A 61 14.85 -4.31 -0.48
CA ALA A 61 15.43 -5.40 -1.26
C ALA A 61 14.35 -6.36 -1.79
N ARG A 62 13.38 -6.73 -0.95
CA ARG A 62 12.25 -7.56 -1.39
C ARG A 62 11.37 -6.84 -2.41
N THR A 63 11.09 -5.56 -2.19
CA THR A 63 10.26 -4.75 -3.09
C THR A 63 10.93 -4.69 -4.46
N ARG A 64 12.25 -4.46 -4.49
CA ARG A 64 13.07 -4.49 -5.71
C ARG A 64 13.06 -5.85 -6.39
N ALA A 65 13.19 -6.94 -5.63
CA ALA A 65 13.12 -8.29 -6.20
C ALA A 65 11.76 -8.61 -6.83
N THR A 66 10.67 -8.01 -6.31
CA THR A 66 9.31 -8.26 -6.79
C THR A 66 8.91 -7.35 -7.96
N TYR A 67 9.30 -6.07 -7.91
CA TYR A 67 8.79 -5.03 -8.81
C TYR A 67 9.89 -4.30 -9.61
N GLY A 68 11.15 -4.69 -9.44
CA GLY A 68 12.30 -4.05 -10.09
C GLY A 68 12.72 -2.71 -9.46
N ASN A 69 11.97 -2.18 -8.50
CA ASN A 69 12.25 -0.88 -7.87
C ASN A 69 12.01 -0.92 -6.33
N PRO A 70 12.60 0.00 -5.54
CA PRO A 70 12.54 -0.06 -4.07
C PRO A 70 11.20 0.44 -3.46
N ASP A 71 10.35 1.08 -4.25
CA ASP A 71 9.13 1.77 -3.78
C ASP A 71 7.83 1.01 -4.09
N GLY A 72 7.90 0.05 -5.02
CA GLY A 72 6.76 -0.71 -5.53
C GLY A 72 6.25 -0.15 -6.86
N PRO A 73 5.23 -0.78 -7.45
CA PRO A 73 4.64 -0.30 -8.69
C PRO A 73 3.82 0.96 -8.41
N GLY A 74 3.92 1.95 -9.30
CA GLY A 74 2.99 3.08 -9.33
C GLY A 74 1.62 2.65 -9.86
N ILE A 75 0.63 3.53 -9.76
CA ILE A 75 -0.73 3.19 -10.23
C ILE A 75 -0.77 2.92 -11.74
N ASP A 76 0.00 3.68 -12.52
CA ASP A 76 0.04 3.51 -13.97
C ASP A 76 0.74 2.20 -14.35
N ASP A 77 1.77 1.77 -13.60
CA ASP A 77 2.38 0.44 -13.75
C ASP A 77 1.36 -0.67 -13.48
N LEU A 78 0.52 -0.51 -12.45
CA LEU A 78 -0.54 -1.46 -12.14
C LEU A 78 -1.59 -1.54 -13.25
N ARG A 79 -1.92 -0.41 -13.88
CA ARG A 79 -2.84 -0.35 -15.02
C ARG A 79 -2.23 -0.95 -16.28
N ALA A 80 -0.97 -0.66 -16.56
CA ALA A 80 -0.22 -1.26 -17.66
C ALA A 80 -0.07 -2.78 -17.51
N ALA A 81 0.03 -3.27 -16.27
CA ALA A 81 0.00 -4.70 -15.94
C ALA A 81 -1.40 -5.34 -16.02
N GLY A 82 -2.42 -4.61 -16.47
CA GLY A 82 -3.77 -5.12 -16.72
C GLY A 82 -4.70 -5.15 -15.50
N LYS A 83 -4.31 -4.58 -14.35
CA LYS A 83 -5.20 -4.54 -13.18
C LYS A 83 -6.37 -3.60 -13.41
N SER A 84 -7.57 -4.01 -13.04
CA SER A 84 -8.73 -3.11 -12.99
C SER A 84 -8.63 -2.10 -11.85
N TRP A 85 -9.41 -1.03 -11.91
CA TRP A 85 -9.50 -0.04 -10.84
C TRP A 85 -9.93 -0.68 -9.51
N GLU A 86 -10.92 -1.57 -9.54
CA GLU A 86 -11.35 -2.34 -8.36
C GLU A 86 -10.23 -3.21 -7.78
N GLN A 87 -9.42 -3.86 -8.62
CA GLN A 87 -8.26 -4.65 -8.14
C GLN A 87 -7.20 -3.75 -7.49
N ILE A 88 -7.04 -2.51 -7.96
CA ILE A 88 -6.12 -1.54 -7.37
C ILE A 88 -6.66 -1.04 -6.02
N ILE A 89 -7.96 -0.75 -5.93
CA ILE A 89 -8.64 -0.38 -4.67
C ILE A 89 -8.46 -1.49 -3.62
N LEU A 90 -8.80 -2.73 -3.98
CA LEU A 90 -8.63 -3.90 -3.10
C LEU A 90 -7.16 -4.09 -2.68
N GLY A 91 -6.23 -3.88 -3.61
CA GLY A 91 -4.79 -3.96 -3.34
C GLY A 91 -4.30 -2.88 -2.38
N ALA A 92 -4.78 -1.65 -2.51
CA ALA A 92 -4.42 -0.53 -1.64
C ALA A 92 -4.83 -0.80 -0.18
N CYS A 93 -5.97 -1.47 0.03
CA CYS A 93 -6.50 -1.81 1.35
C CYS A 93 -5.87 -3.06 1.99
N ARG A 94 -5.03 -3.80 1.26
CA ARG A 94 -4.42 -5.05 1.75
C ARG A 94 -2.98 -4.82 2.19
N PRO A 95 -2.62 -5.01 3.47
CA PRO A 95 -1.23 -4.93 3.88
C PRO A 95 -0.42 -6.04 3.22
N GLY A 96 0.77 -5.70 2.71
CA GLY A 96 1.69 -6.67 2.11
C GLY A 96 2.30 -7.57 3.20
N ARG A 97 2.73 -8.79 2.88
CA ARG A 97 3.34 -9.70 3.86
C ARG A 97 4.61 -9.06 4.46
N PHE A 98 4.78 -9.03 5.77
CA PHE A 98 6.03 -8.58 6.41
C PHE A 98 6.98 -9.79 6.61
N PRO A 99 8.31 -9.64 6.48
CA PRO A 99 9.22 -10.70 6.90
C PRO A 99 9.01 -11.00 8.40
N PRO A 100 9.16 -12.27 8.84
CA PRO A 100 9.09 -12.59 10.26
C PRO A 100 10.11 -11.76 11.04
N TRP A 101 9.76 -11.37 12.26
CA TRP A 101 10.74 -10.89 13.22
C TRP A 101 11.60 -12.11 13.59
N GLU A 102 12.91 -12.02 13.41
CA GLU A 102 13.87 -12.89 14.09
C GLU A 102 14.51 -12.10 15.23
#